data_AF-A0A7C4YCW0-F1
#
_entry.id   AF-A0A7C4YCW0-F1
#
_cell.length_a   1.000
_cell.length_b   1.000
_cell.length_c   1.000
_cell.angle_alpha   90.00
_cell.angle_beta   90.00
_cell.angle_gamma   90.00
#
_symmetry.space_group_name_H-M   'P 1'
#
loop_
_entity.id
_entity.type
_entity.pdbx_description
1 polymer ?
#
loop_
_entity_poly.entity_id
_entity_poly.type
_entity_poly.pdbx_seq_one_letter_code
_entity_poly.pdbx_strand_id
1 'polypeptide(L)' 'MKIRPKKYIVWSTDKEIDLSNPWQKKWYIKQVLTRGRAEDVAELDWEEIKKILPEIELPEDIKSLWEDYFVSEK' A
#
# COMPACT_ATOMS: atom_id res chain seq x y z
N MET A 1 -2.73 8.43 12.52
CA MET A 1 -3.17 9.57 11.68
C MET A 1 -4.35 9.07 10.87
N LYS A 2 -5.46 9.81 10.86
CA LYS A 2 -6.65 9.38 10.13
C LYS A 2 -6.66 9.97 8.72
N ILE A 3 -6.94 9.15 7.73
CA ILE A 3 -7.06 9.56 6.33
C ILE A 3 -8.38 9.08 5.76
N ARG A 4 -8.88 9.76 4.72
CA ARG A 4 -9.97 9.23 3.89
C ARG A 4 -9.37 8.69 2.59
N PRO A 5 -9.51 7.39 2.30
CA PRO A 5 -8.97 6.83 1.08
C PRO A 5 -9.67 7.44 -0.14
N LYS A 6 -8.93 7.62 -1.24
CA LYS A 6 -9.54 8.02 -2.51
C LYS A 6 -10.44 6.88 -3.02
N LYS A 7 -11.62 7.21 -3.53
CA LYS A 7 -12.65 6.22 -3.92
C LYS A 7 -12.18 5.19 -4.97
N TYR A 8 -11.24 5.55 -5.83
CA TYR A 8 -10.71 4.63 -6.83
C TYR A 8 -9.73 3.60 -6.23
N ILE A 9 -9.16 3.87 -5.06
CA ILE A 9 -8.33 2.92 -4.31
C ILE A 9 -9.24 1.97 -3.51
N VAL A 10 -10.20 2.56 -2.78
CA VAL A 10 -11.19 1.83 -1.99
C VAL A 10 -12.59 2.37 -2.28
N TRP A 11 -13.36 1.65 -3.09
CA TRP A 11 -14.71 2.05 -3.46
C TRP A 11 -15.77 1.68 -2.42
N SER A 12 -15.50 0.66 -1.59
CA SER A 12 -16.48 0.02 -0.70
C SER A 12 -16.59 0.66 0.70
N THR A 13 -15.72 1.62 1.02
CA THR A 13 -15.59 2.17 2.37
C THR A 13 -15.40 3.68 2.30
N ASP A 14 -16.37 4.44 2.81
CA ASP A 14 -16.27 5.90 3.02
C ASP A 14 -15.71 6.26 4.41
N LYS A 15 -15.28 5.28 5.20
CA LYS A 15 -14.77 5.48 6.56
C LYS A 15 -13.33 5.96 6.57
N GLU A 16 -13.02 6.77 7.58
CA GLU A 16 -11.64 7.15 7.88
C GLU A 16 -10.82 5.93 8.29
N ILE A 17 -9.65 5.80 7.68
CA ILE A 17 -8.65 4.79 7.99
C ILE A 17 -7.65 5.40 8.97
N ASP A 18 -7.43 4.74 10.10
CA ASP A 18 -6.40 5.13 11.05
C ASP A 18 -5.07 4.44 10.75
N LEU A 19 -4.13 5.19 10.18
CA LEU A 19 -2.76 4.74 9.92
C LEU A 19 -1.93 4.52 11.19
N SER A 20 -2.43 4.93 12.36
CA SER A 20 -1.79 4.55 13.64
C SER A 20 -2.12 3.12 14.06
N ASN A 21 -3.16 2.52 13.48
CA ASN A 21 -3.48 1.11 13.68
C ASN A 21 -2.68 0.26 12.67
N PRO A 22 -1.77 -0.64 13.12
CA PRO A 22 -0.92 -1.41 12.22
C PRO A 22 -1.70 -2.25 11.21
N TRP A 23 -2.85 -2.81 11.62
CA TRP A 23 -3.68 -3.63 10.75
C TRP A 23 -4.32 -2.79 9.64
N GLN A 24 -4.91 -1.64 10.00
CA GLN A 24 -5.52 -0.75 9.01
C GLN A 24 -4.48 -0.14 8.07
N LYS A 25 -3.28 0.17 8.59
CA LYS A 25 -2.16 0.67 7.80
C LYS A 25 -1.70 -0.34 6.75
N LYS A 26 -1.42 -1.58 7.17
CA LYS A 26 -1.06 -2.69 6.26
C LYS A 26 -2.12 -2.92 5.19
N TRP A 27 -3.39 -2.94 5.61
CA TRP A 27 -4.51 -3.10 4.68
C TRP A 27 -4.58 -1.95 3.67
N TYR A 28 -4.42 -0.70 4.11
CA TYR A 28 -4.43 0.45 3.21
C TYR A 28 -3.27 0.42 2.22
N ILE A 29 -2.04 0.14 2.68
CA ILE A 29 -0.87 -0.01 1.81
C ILE A 29 -1.13 -1.07 0.75
N LYS A 30 -1.69 -2.23 1.11
CA LYS A 30 -2.10 -3.25 0.13
C LYS A 30 -3.05 -2.70 -0.93
N GLN A 31 -4.04 -1.89 -0.55
CA GLN A 31 -4.96 -1.29 -1.53
C GLN A 31 -4.24 -0.30 -2.46
N VAL A 32 -3.35 0.54 -1.93
CA VAL A 32 -2.58 1.49 -2.72
C VAL A 32 -1.62 0.77 -3.68
N LEU A 33 -0.91 -0.27 -3.24
CA LEU A 33 0.00 -1.05 -4.10
C LEU A 33 -0.73 -1.82 -5.21
N THR A 34 -2.01 -2.15 -5.02
CA THR A 34 -2.81 -2.91 -6.00
C THR A 34 -3.61 -2.00 -6.94
N ARG A 35 -4.08 -0.85 -6.47
CA ARG A 35 -5.09 -0.01 -7.16
C ARG A 35 -4.73 1.48 -7.20
N GLY A 36 -3.69 1.88 -6.49
CA GLY A 36 -3.21 3.26 -6.47
C GLY A 36 -2.61 3.65 -7.80
N ARG A 37 -2.62 4.96 -8.07
CA ARG A 37 -1.87 5.54 -9.19
C ARG A 37 -0.43 5.77 -8.75
N ALA A 38 0.45 6.08 -9.72
CA ALA A 38 1.85 6.39 -9.42
C ALA A 38 2.00 7.50 -8.36
N GLU A 39 1.16 8.54 -8.42
CA GLU A 39 1.13 9.62 -7.42
C GLU A 39 0.77 9.12 -6.02
N ASP A 40 -0.19 8.20 -5.89
CA ASP A 40 -0.59 7.66 -4.59
C ASP A 40 0.50 6.78 -3.97
N VAL A 41 1.21 6.04 -4.81
CA VAL A 41 2.36 5.24 -4.36
C VAL A 41 3.51 6.15 -3.96
N ALA A 42 3.76 7.24 -4.69
CA ALA A 42 4.82 8.19 -4.39
C ALA A 42 4.63 8.92 -3.04
N GLU A 43 3.39 9.03 -2.56
CA GLU A 43 3.08 9.58 -1.22
C GLU A 43 3.37 8.59 -0.07
N LEU A 44 3.62 7.31 -0.36
CA LEU A 44 3.93 6.31 0.67
C LEU A 44 5.39 6.37 1.13
N ASP A 45 5.62 5.90 2.35
CA ASP A 45 6.96 5.67 2.88
C ASP A 45 7.53 4.37 2.29
N TRP A 46 8.49 4.51 1.37
CA TRP A 46 9.14 3.40 0.66
C TRP A 46 9.91 2.46 1.58
N GLU A 47 10.53 2.97 2.64
CA GLU A 47 11.26 2.16 3.62
C GLU A 47 10.28 1.32 4.45
N GLU A 48 9.11 1.88 4.74
CA GLU A 48 8.04 1.14 5.38
C GLU A 48 7.44 0.07 4.46
N ILE A 49 7.17 0.38 3.19
CA ILE A 49 6.68 -0.59 2.22
C ILE A 49 7.63 -1.78 2.14
N LYS A 50 8.95 -1.53 2.02
CA LYS A 50 9.96 -2.58 1.92
C LYS A 50 9.93 -3.56 3.09
N LYS A 51 9.63 -3.08 4.30
CA LYS A 51 9.49 -3.92 5.50
C LYS A 51 8.17 -4.68 5.54
N ILE A 52 7.09 -4.07 5.07
CA ILE A 52 5.74 -4.63 5.13
C ILE A 52 5.46 -5.59 3.97
N LEU A 53 6.09 -5.39 2.82
CA LEU A 53 5.92 -6.18 1.59
C LEU A 53 5.98 -7.70 1.81
N PRO A 54 6.96 -8.27 2.55
CA PRO A 54 6.99 -9.71 2.82
C PRO A 54 5.86 -10.19 3.74
N GLU A 55 5.25 -9.30 4.53
CA GLU A 55 4.20 -9.63 5.50
C GLU A 55 2.78 -9.49 4.96
N ILE A 56 2.59 -8.80 3.83
CA ILE A 56 1.27 -8.58 3.23
C ILE A 56 0.99 -9.59 2.11
N GLU A 57 -0.21 -10.15 2.14
CA GLU A 57 -0.70 -10.98 1.04
C GLU A 57 -1.09 -10.09 -0.14
N LEU A 58 -0.29 -10.10 -1.19
CA LEU A 58 -0.58 -9.46 -2.47
C LEU A 58 -0.82 -10.54 -3.55
N PRO A 59 -1.56 -10.22 -4.62
CA PRO A 59 -1.53 -11.01 -5.84
C PRO A 59 -0.07 -11.23 -6.29
N GLU A 60 0.24 -12.43 -6.76
CA GLU A 60 1.62 -12.87 -7.04
C GLU A 60 2.33 -11.95 -8.05
N ASP A 61 1.64 -11.56 -9.11
CA ASP A 61 2.09 -10.63 -10.14
C ASP A 61 2.46 -9.25 -9.56
N ILE A 62 1.61 -8.71 -8.68
CA ILE A 62 1.85 -7.43 -8.02
C ILE A 62 3.00 -7.55 -7.02
N LYS A 63 3.08 -8.66 -6.29
CA LYS A 63 4.15 -8.89 -5.32
C LYS A 63 5.50 -8.95 -6.01
N SER A 64 5.63 -9.75 -7.07
CA SER A 64 6.86 -9.87 -7.85
C SER A 64 7.28 -8.52 -8.45
N LEU A 65 6.33 -7.74 -8.98
CA LEU A 65 6.62 -6.40 -9.51
C LEU A 65 7.29 -5.48 -8.47
N TRP A 66 6.76 -5.46 -7.23
CA TRP A 66 7.32 -4.63 -6.17
C TRP A 66 8.64 -5.20 -5.64
N GLU A 67 8.75 -6.51 -5.49
CA GLU A 67 10.00 -7.16 -5.07
C GLU A 67 11.12 -6.88 -6.08
N ASP A 68 10.85 -7.03 -7.38
CA ASP A 68 11.81 -6.72 -8.45
C ASP A 68 12.23 -5.26 -8.43
N TYR A 69 11.27 -4.33 -8.24
CA TYR A 69 11.56 -2.90 -8.09
C TYR A 69 12.56 -2.64 -6.96
N PHE A 70 12.28 -3.16 -5.75
CA PHE A 70 13.16 -2.94 -4.58
C PHE A 70 14.49 -3.69 -4.65
N VAL A 71 14.59 -4.76 -5.44
CA VAL A 71 15.85 -5.44 -5.73
C VAL A 71 16.68 -4.66 -6.74
N SER A 72 16.05 -4.01 -7.72
CA SER A 72 16.71 -3.23 -8.77
C SER A 72 17.24 -1.88 -8.30
N GLU A 73 16.64 -1.27 -7.27
CA GLU A 73 17.09 -0.02 -6.61
C GLU A 73 18.37 -0.20 -5.75
N LYS A 74 19.19 -1.23 -6.02
CA LYS A 74 20.44 -1.53 -5.29
C LYS A 74 21.66 -0.84 -5.88
#